data_AF-A0A3D2ENI9-F1
#
_entry.id   AF-A0A3D2ENI9-F1
#
_cell.length_a   1.000
_cell.length_b   1.000
_cell.length_c   1.000
_cell.angle_alpha   90.00
_cell.angle_beta   90.00
_cell.angle_gamma   90.00
#
_symmetry.space_group_name_H-M   'P 1'
#
loop_
_entity.id
_entity.type
_entity.pdbx_description
1 polymer ?
#
loop_
_entity_poly.entity_id
_entity_poly.type
_entity_poly.pdbx_seq_one_letter_code
_entity_poly.pdbx_strand_id
1 'polypeptide(L)' 'MKKRHFEIAGWLLFIVSALGFTIASIGSFWGLFGSLFFLVACLVFLVPYFMKDE' A
#
# COMPACT_ATOMS: atom_id res chain seq x y z
N MET A 1 -15.81 -17.43 3.10
CA MET A 1 -15.61 -16.33 4.08
C MET A 1 -14.18 -16.16 4.62
N LYS A 2 -13.22 -17.09 4.42
CA LYS A 2 -11.88 -17.01 5.06
C LYS A 2 -10.81 -16.23 4.26
N LYS A 3 -10.98 -16.09 2.93
CA LYS A 3 -10.01 -15.44 2.03
C LYS A 3 -10.01 -13.91 2.15
N ARG A 4 -11.20 -13.28 2.24
CA ARG A 4 -11.35 -11.82 2.35
C ARG A 4 -10.64 -11.23 3.58
N HIS A 5 -10.67 -11.90 4.73
CA HIS A 5 -9.98 -11.38 5.92
C HIS A 5 -8.45 -11.34 5.76
N PHE A 6 -7.86 -12.32 5.07
CA PHE A 6 -6.44 -12.32 4.76
C PHE A 6 -6.08 -11.25 3.73
N GLU A 7 -6.93 -11.05 2.72
CA GLU A 7 -6.76 -9.97 1.74
C GLU A 7 -6.85 -8.58 2.41
N ILE A 8 -7.82 -8.35 3.32
CA ILE A 8 -7.94 -7.11 4.10
C ILE A 8 -6.73 -6.90 5.02
N ALA A 9 -6.27 -7.96 5.70
CA ALA A 9 -5.11 -7.86 6.58
C ALA A 9 -3.82 -7.54 5.80
N GLY A 10 -3.64 -8.14 4.62
CA GLY A 10 -2.54 -7.80 3.71
C GLY A 10 -2.62 -6.36 3.22
N TRP A 11 -3.83 -5.90 2.89
CA TRP A 11 -4.12 -4.51 2.52
C TRP A 11 -3.75 -3.52 3.63
N LEU A 12 -4.17 -3.82 4.87
CA LEU A 12 -3.88 -3.00 6.04
C LEU A 12 -2.37 -2.89 6.31
N LEU A 13 -1.65 -4.02 6.25
CA LEU A 13 -0.19 -4.06 6.40
C LEU A 13 0.50 -3.21 5.33
N PHE A 14 0.00 -3.24 4.08
CA PHE A 14 0.56 -2.49 2.97
C PHE A 14 0.43 -0.97 3.18
N ILE A 15 -0.74 -0.49 3.63
CA ILE A 15 -0.96 0.93 3.96
C ILE A 15 -0.02 1.38 5.10
N VAL A 16 0.14 0.57 6.15
CA VAL A 16 1.01 0.92 7.29
C VAL A 16 2.48 1.01 6.84
N SER A 17 2.95 0.09 5.99
CA SER A 17 4.28 0.18 5.39
C SER A 17 4.46 1.44 4.52
N ALA A 18 3.44 1.85 3.77
CA ALA A 18 3.48 3.06 2.94
C ALA A 18 3.67 4.32 3.78
N LEU A 19 2.90 4.42 4.87
CA LEU A 19 2.99 5.53 5.81
C LEU A 19 4.35 5.57 6.49
N GLY A 20 4.85 4.43 6.97
CA GLY A 20 6.18 4.31 7.57
C GLY A 20 7.30 4.75 6.62
N PHE A 21 7.26 4.33 5.36
CA PHE A 21 8.26 4.68 4.34
C PHE A 21 8.18 6.17 3.95
N THR A 22 6.97 6.73 3.91
CA THR A 22 6.75 8.16 3.63
C THR A 22 7.34 9.02 4.75
N ILE A 23 7.11 8.67 6.01
CA ILE A 23 7.63 9.41 7.18
C ILE A 23 9.14 9.24 7.29
N ALA A 24 9.67 8.02 7.12
CA ALA A 24 11.11 7.75 7.17
C ALA A 24 11.89 8.47 6.06
N SER A 25 11.22 8.85 4.98
CA SER A 25 11.84 9.54 3.88
C SER A 25 11.77 11.07 3.94
N ILE A 26 11.14 11.65 4.96
CA ILE A 26 11.18 13.10 5.15
C ILE A 26 12.64 13.49 5.40
N GLY A 27 13.24 14.20 4.44
CA GLY A 27 14.64 14.62 4.46
C GLY A 27 15.59 13.87 3.51
N SER A 28 15.14 12.84 2.79
CA SER A 28 15.93 12.15 1.76
C SER A 28 15.25 12.18 0.39
N PHE A 29 15.90 12.81 -0.58
CA PHE A 29 15.39 12.96 -1.96
C PHE A 29 15.10 11.60 -2.64
N TRP A 30 15.93 10.59 -2.35
CA TRP A 30 15.77 9.25 -2.91
C TRP A 30 14.61 8.47 -2.29
N GLY A 31 14.36 8.60 -0.99
CA GLY A 31 13.25 7.89 -0.39
C GLY A 31 11.89 8.53 -0.72
N LEU A 32 11.85 9.83 -1.07
CA LEU A 32 10.62 10.50 -1.51
C LEU A 32 10.15 9.88 -2.83
N PHE A 33 11.11 9.56 -3.72
CA PHE A 33 10.83 8.81 -4.93
C PHE A 33 10.38 7.37 -4.62
N GLY A 34 11.02 6.72 -3.65
CA GLY A 34 10.65 5.39 -3.17
C GLY A 34 9.26 5.32 -2.54
N SER A 35 8.87 6.31 -1.72
CA SER A 35 7.55 6.37 -1.10
C SER A 35 6.46 6.67 -2.12
N LEU A 36 6.73 7.51 -3.12
CA LEU A 36 5.79 7.79 -4.21
C LEU A 36 5.53 6.53 -5.06
N PHE A 37 6.58 5.77 -5.39
CA PHE A 37 6.44 4.50 -6.10
C PHE A 37 5.69 3.45 -5.27
N PHE A 38 5.94 3.40 -3.95
CA PHE A 38 5.23 2.51 -3.03
C PHE A 38 3.75 2.89 -2.87
N LEU A 39 3.42 4.19 -2.85
CA LEU A 39 2.05 4.68 -2.81
C LEU A 39 1.28 4.32 -4.09
N VAL A 40 1.93 4.43 -5.26
CA VAL A 40 1.35 3.98 -6.54
C VAL A 40 1.14 2.47 -6.55
N ALA A 41 2.12 1.70 -6.06
CA ALA A 41 1.97 0.25 -5.90
C ALA A 41 0.79 -0.10 -4.97
N CYS A 42 0.58 0.66 -3.89
CA CYS A 42 -0.60 0.49 -3.02
C CYS A 42 -1.87 0.67 -3.83
N LEU A 43 -2.02 1.78 -4.53
CA LEU A 43 -3.21 2.05 -5.34
C LEU A 43 -3.45 0.98 -6.41
N VAL A 44 -2.40 0.51 -7.09
CA VAL A 44 -2.50 -0.57 -8.09
C VAL A 44 -2.94 -1.90 -7.46
N PHE A 45 -2.51 -2.22 -6.23
CA PHE A 45 -3.02 -3.39 -5.50
C PHE A 45 -4.46 -3.18 -4.96
N LEU A 46 -4.94 -1.93 -4.87
CA LEU A 46 -6.24 -1.58 -4.28
C LEU A 46 -7.35 -1.75 -5.30
N VAL A 47 -7.06 -1.30 -6.52
CA VAL A 47 -7.94 -1.39 -7.68
C VAL A 47 -8.50 -2.81 -7.88
N PRO A 48 -7.72 -3.90 -7.94
CA PRO A 48 -8.26 -5.26 -8.09
C PRO A 48 -9.01 -5.76 -6.84
N TYR A 49 -8.77 -5.17 -5.67
CA TYR A 49 -9.51 -5.50 -4.45
C TYR A 49 -10.90 -4.87 -4.43
N PHE A 50 -11.03 -3.62 -4.93
CA PHE A 50 -12.30 -2.93 -5.09
C PHE A 50 -13.07 -3.33 -6.35
N MET A 51 -12.38 -3.78 -7.40
CA MET A 51 -12.99 -4.27 -8.65
C MET A 51 -13.41 -5.75 -8.59
N LYS A 52 -13.29 -6.42 -7.45
CA LYS A 52 -13.95 -7.71 -7.20
C LYS A 52 -15.39 -7.48 -6.75
N ASP A 53 -16.20 -7.00 -7.68
CA ASP A 53 -17.64 -7.25 -7.73
C ASP A 53 -17.88 -8.28 -8.85
N GLU A 54 -17.34 -9.50 -8.66
CA GLU A 54 -17.82 -10.81 -9.13
C GLU A 54 -16.97 -11.95 -8.54
#